data_AF-A0A2P9FH32-F1
#
_entry.id   AF-A0A2P9FH32-F1
#
_cell.length_a   1.000
_cell.length_b   1.000
_cell.length_c   1.000
_cell.angle_alpha   90.00
_cell.angle_beta   90.00
_cell.angle_gamma   90.00
#
_symmetry.space_group_name_H-M   'P 1'
#
loop_
_entity.id
_entity.type
_entity.pdbx_description
1 polymer ?
#
loop_
_entity_poly.entity_id
_entity_poly.type
_entity_poly.pdbx_seq_one_letter_code
_entity_poly.pdbx_strand_id
1 'polypeptide(L)'
;MNRTAVALAGGVLAVTGSLAVTTSSASAAPAPRVYENCPTSGSEWTDLGAGRTGWAHATCSRADVRIKVYCANGRSYDASPWWRGDYNSVSCPRGVGATGMYTSYRM
;
A
#
# COMPACT_ATOMS: atom_id res chain seq x y z
N MET A 1 5.28 28.43 -37.71
CA MET A 1 5.30 27.55 -36.51
C MET A 1 4.37 26.37 -36.80
N ASN A 2 4.73 25.20 -36.25
CA ASN A 2 4.71 23.90 -36.93
C ASN A 2 3.38 23.35 -37.47
N ARG A 3 3.56 22.57 -38.54
CA ARG A 3 2.60 21.95 -39.45
C ARG A 3 1.81 20.79 -38.81
N THR A 4 0.51 20.82 -39.06
CA THR A 4 -0.38 19.73 -39.52
C THR A 4 0.21 18.31 -39.62
N ALA A 5 -0.50 17.29 -39.11
CA ALA A 5 -1.34 16.40 -39.93
C ALA A 5 -1.86 15.17 -39.17
N VAL A 6 -3.10 14.81 -39.51
CA VAL A 6 -3.86 13.60 -39.16
C VAL A 6 -3.27 12.37 -39.86
N ALA A 7 -3.36 11.18 -39.24
CA ALA A 7 -3.37 9.92 -39.99
C ALA A 7 -4.22 8.84 -39.27
N LEU A 8 -5.40 8.59 -39.84
CA LEU A 8 -6.12 7.31 -39.76
C LEU A 8 -5.53 6.38 -40.81
N ALA A 9 -4.97 5.24 -40.40
CA ALA A 9 -4.72 4.06 -41.23
C ALA A 9 -4.45 2.91 -40.24
N GLY A 10 -5.20 1.81 -40.22
CA GLY A 10 -5.36 0.89 -41.34
C GLY A 10 -4.21 -0.11 -41.27
N GLY A 11 -4.45 -1.31 -40.76
CA GLY A 11 -3.43 -2.34 -40.68
C GLY A 11 -3.83 -3.57 -39.88
N VAL A 12 -4.68 -4.42 -40.45
CA VAL A 12 -4.77 -5.83 -40.04
C VAL A 12 -3.51 -6.51 -40.57
N LEU A 13 -2.55 -6.78 -39.69
CA LEU A 13 -1.46 -7.71 -39.95
C LEU A 13 -1.70 -8.96 -39.10
N ALA A 14 -2.17 -10.03 -39.74
CA ALA A 14 -2.15 -11.36 -39.15
C ALA A 14 -0.68 -11.84 -39.10
N VAL A 15 -0.09 -11.83 -37.91
CA VAL A 15 1.17 -12.53 -37.64
C VAL A 15 0.82 -13.74 -36.78
N THR A 16 0.87 -14.91 -37.41
CA THR A 16 1.03 -16.20 -36.75
C THR A 16 2.38 -16.20 -36.05
N GLY A 17 2.38 -16.00 -34.74
CA GLY A 17 3.56 -16.04 -33.91
C GLY A 17 3.09 -15.98 -32.47
N SER A 18 3.42 -17.01 -31.70
CA SER A 18 3.01 -17.23 -30.32
C SER A 18 2.91 -15.91 -29.53
N LEU A 19 1.69 -15.59 -29.10
CA LEU A 19 1.43 -14.47 -28.21
C LEU A 19 2.14 -14.77 -26.88
N ALA A 20 3.40 -14.36 -26.75
CA ALA A 20 4.01 -14.16 -25.45
C ALA A 20 3.27 -12.98 -24.83
N VAL A 21 2.18 -13.29 -24.12
CA VAL A 21 1.53 -12.33 -23.21
C VAL A 21 2.58 -12.00 -22.17
N THR A 22 3.34 -10.94 -22.41
CA THR A 22 4.11 -10.28 -21.36
C THR A 22 3.07 -9.67 -20.43
N THR A 23 2.69 -10.43 -19.40
CA THR A 23 1.93 -9.90 -18.27
C THR A 23 2.84 -8.89 -17.59
N SER A 24 2.78 -7.64 -18.04
CA SER A 24 3.35 -6.51 -17.33
C SER A 24 2.80 -6.58 -15.91
N SER A 25 3.65 -6.97 -14.97
CA SER A 25 3.29 -6.95 -13.56
C SER A 25 3.05 -5.48 -13.24
N ALA A 26 1.76 -5.11 -13.11
CA ALA A 26 1.41 -3.78 -12.66
C ALA A 26 2.13 -3.58 -11.33
N SER A 27 3.17 -2.74 -11.35
CA SER A 27 3.89 -2.36 -10.14
C SER A 27 2.86 -1.65 -9.28
N ALA A 28 2.37 -2.35 -8.25
CA ALA A 28 1.36 -1.80 -7.36
C ALA A 28 1.90 -0.47 -6.84
N ALA A 29 1.21 0.63 -7.17
CA ALA A 29 1.54 1.92 -6.62
C ALA A 29 1.57 1.79 -5.09
N PRO A 30 2.51 2.46 -4.40
CA PRO A 30 2.58 2.41 -2.95
C PRO A 30 1.20 2.76 -2.38
N ALA A 31 0.70 1.90 -1.49
CA ALA A 31 -0.61 2.07 -0.90
C ALA A 31 -0.70 3.45 -0.20
N PRO A 32 -1.84 4.15 -0.30
CA PRO A 32 -2.02 5.44 0.34
C PRO A 32 -1.82 5.31 1.85
N ARG A 33 -1.14 6.31 2.44
CA ARG A 33 -1.09 6.46 3.90
C ARG A 33 -2.33 7.24 4.30
N VAL A 34 -3.17 6.63 5.10
CA VAL A 34 -4.34 7.29 5.65
C VAL A 34 -4.24 7.19 7.15
N TYR A 35 -3.92 8.33 7.75
CA TYR A 35 -3.83 8.50 9.18
C TYR A 35 -5.08 9.25 9.62
N GLU A 36 -5.95 8.64 10.44
CA GLU A 36 -6.82 9.45 11.28
C GLU A 36 -5.92 10.23 12.27
N ASN A 37 -6.33 11.43 12.67
CA ASN A 37 -5.59 12.14 13.70
C ASN A 37 -6.01 11.60 15.07
N CYS A 38 -5.06 11.24 15.92
CA CYS A 38 -5.37 10.82 17.29
C CYS A 38 -6.01 12.01 18.05
N PRO A 39 -7.23 11.85 18.62
CA PRO A 39 -7.99 12.98 19.17
C PRO A 39 -7.41 13.60 20.44
N THR A 40 -6.48 12.91 21.12
CA THR A 40 -5.91 13.30 22.42
C THR A 40 -4.42 13.61 22.30
N SER A 41 -3.60 12.57 22.17
CA SER A 41 -2.14 12.62 22.03
C SER A 41 -1.65 11.26 21.61
N GLY A 42 -0.85 11.21 20.55
CA GLY A 42 -0.42 9.95 19.95
C GLY A 42 0.85 10.07 19.14
N SER A 43 1.33 8.92 18.68
CA SER A 43 2.47 8.84 17.77
C SER A 43 2.27 7.64 16.87
N GLU A 44 2.56 7.80 15.60
CA GLU A 44 2.36 6.76 14.62
C GLU A 44 3.51 6.76 13.61
N TRP A 45 4.01 5.59 13.26
CA TRP A 45 5.12 5.46 12.33
C TRP A 45 5.12 4.08 11.67
N THR A 46 5.73 4.02 10.49
CA THR A 46 5.87 2.76 9.74
C THR A 46 7.23 2.69 9.04
N ASP A 47 7.84 1.50 9.07
CA ASP A 47 9.10 1.21 8.40
C ASP A 47 8.87 0.92 6.92
N LEU A 48 9.17 1.92 6.09
CA LEU A 48 9.00 1.85 4.65
C LEU A 48 10.28 1.38 3.98
N GLY A 49 10.14 0.40 3.11
CA GLY A 49 11.25 -0.06 2.28
C GLY A 49 11.04 -1.46 1.73
N ALA A 50 11.12 -1.60 0.41
CA ALA A 50 11.12 -2.90 -0.24
C ALA A 50 12.40 -3.67 0.17
N GLY A 51 12.25 -4.89 0.70
CA GLY A 51 13.36 -5.77 1.08
C GLY A 51 13.72 -5.81 2.57
N ARG A 52 13.10 -4.97 3.41
CA ARG A 52 13.13 -5.11 4.88
C ARG A 52 11.78 -5.62 5.36
N THR A 53 11.70 -6.24 6.55
CA THR A 53 10.39 -6.51 7.15
C THR A 53 9.75 -5.18 7.50
N GLY A 54 8.56 -4.90 6.95
CA GLY A 54 7.80 -3.69 7.24
C GLY A 54 7.04 -3.78 8.55
N TRP A 55 7.04 -2.69 9.32
CA TRP A 55 6.37 -2.59 10.62
C TRP A 55 5.50 -1.33 10.63
N ALA A 56 4.38 -1.38 11.35
CA ALA A 56 3.51 -0.25 11.59
C ALA A 56 3.15 -0.21 13.08
N HIS A 57 3.28 0.99 13.66
CA HIS A 57 3.04 1.26 15.07
C HIS A 57 2.19 2.50 15.21
N ALA A 58 1.24 2.46 16.14
CA ALA A 58 0.48 3.63 16.53
C ALA A 58 0.13 3.55 18.01
N THR A 59 0.22 4.70 18.66
CA THR A 59 -0.13 4.95 20.05
C THR A 59 -1.11 6.10 20.08
N CYS A 60 -2.18 5.99 20.86
CA CYS A 60 -3.14 7.07 21.05
C CYS A 60 -3.78 6.98 22.43
N SER A 61 -3.50 7.95 23.31
CA SER A 61 -3.93 7.88 24.70
C SER A 61 -5.46 7.95 24.84
N ARG A 62 -6.06 7.08 25.66
CA ARG A 62 -7.52 7.00 25.90
C ARG A 62 -8.34 6.66 24.66
N ALA A 63 -7.74 5.98 23.71
CA ALA A 63 -8.44 5.43 22.55
C ALA A 63 -7.99 3.99 22.31
N ASP A 64 -8.90 3.16 21.81
CA ASP A 64 -8.52 1.93 21.17
C ASP A 64 -7.93 2.23 19.79
N VAL A 65 -6.80 1.60 19.50
CA VAL A 65 -6.03 1.77 18.27
C VAL A 65 -6.22 0.54 17.38
N ARG A 66 -6.52 0.80 16.11
CA ARG A 66 -6.53 -0.20 15.05
C ARG A 66 -5.53 0.19 13.97
N ILE A 67 -4.73 -0.77 13.53
CA ILE A 67 -3.73 -0.58 12.48
C ILE A 67 -3.88 -1.65 11.41
N LYS A 68 -3.76 -1.23 10.15
CA LYS A 68 -3.57 -2.09 9.00
C LYS A 68 -2.29 -1.68 8.27
N VAL A 69 -1.40 -2.63 8.03
CA VAL A 69 -0.19 -2.41 7.21
C VAL A 69 -0.41 -2.97 5.81
N TYR A 70 0.00 -2.22 4.80
CA TYR A 70 0.04 -2.66 3.42
C TYR A 70 1.47 -3.09 3.09
N CYS A 71 1.62 -4.29 2.54
CA CYS A 71 2.92 -4.91 2.32
C CYS A 71 3.27 -4.99 0.83
N ALA A 72 4.56 -5.03 0.53
CA ALA A 72 5.10 -5.06 -0.83
C ALA A 72 4.72 -6.34 -1.62
N ASN A 73 4.29 -7.40 -0.94
CA ASN A 73 3.75 -8.61 -1.58
C ASN A 73 2.28 -8.46 -2.03
N GLY A 74 1.71 -7.25 -1.99
CA GLY A 74 0.33 -6.97 -2.37
C GLY A 74 -0.71 -7.40 -1.32
N ARG A 75 -0.28 -7.92 -0.16
CA ARG A 75 -1.17 -8.29 0.94
C ARG A 75 -1.23 -7.18 1.98
N SER A 76 -2.30 -7.17 2.76
CA SER A 76 -2.42 -6.32 3.94
C SER A 76 -2.65 -7.17 5.18
N TYR A 77 -2.15 -6.69 6.32
CA TYR A 77 -2.26 -7.36 7.60
C TYR A 77 -2.81 -6.36 8.60
N ASP A 78 -3.85 -6.79 9.30
CA ASP A 78 -4.39 -6.05 10.42
C ASP A 78 -3.70 -6.50 11.70
N ALA A 79 -3.58 -5.58 12.65
CA ALA A 79 -3.08 -5.90 13.97
C ALA A 79 -3.99 -6.88 14.70
N SER A 80 -3.39 -7.72 15.53
CA SER A 80 -4.10 -8.66 16.40
C SER A 80 -3.73 -8.38 17.86
N PRO A 81 -4.70 -8.08 18.75
CA PRO A 81 -6.12 -7.93 18.48
C PRO A 81 -6.44 -6.72 17.57
N TRP A 82 -7.58 -6.77 16.91
CA TRP A 82 -8.01 -5.77 15.92
C TRP A 82 -8.14 -4.36 16.50
N TRP A 83 -8.55 -4.27 17.77
CA TRP A 83 -8.57 -3.07 18.57
C TRP A 83 -7.79 -3.32 19.84
N ARG A 84 -6.95 -2.37 20.23
CA ARG A 84 -6.18 -2.44 21.47
C ARG A 84 -6.05 -1.06 22.08
N GLY A 85 -6.33 -0.96 23.38
CA GLY A 85 -6.24 0.30 24.12
C GLY A 85 -4.83 0.88 24.09
N ASP A 86 -4.75 2.18 23.84
CA ASP A 86 -3.58 3.05 23.87
C ASP A 86 -2.48 2.76 22.84
N TYR A 87 -2.41 1.54 22.31
CA TYR A 87 -1.33 1.09 21.45
C TYR A 87 -1.75 -0.10 20.60
N ASN A 88 -1.33 -0.11 19.32
CA ASN A 88 -1.35 -1.32 18.53
C ASN A 88 -0.13 -1.41 17.60
N SER A 89 0.13 -2.60 17.05
CA SER A 89 1.21 -2.80 16.08
C SER A 89 0.96 -4.01 15.20
N VAL A 90 1.46 -3.93 13.96
CA VAL A 90 1.41 -5.03 13.01
C VAL A 90 2.64 -5.01 12.11
N SER A 91 3.10 -6.20 11.72
CA SER A 91 4.24 -6.38 10.84
C SER A 91 3.85 -7.14 9.57
N CYS A 92 4.48 -6.78 8.46
CA CYS A 92 4.51 -7.61 7.27
C CYS A 92 5.27 -8.93 7.53
N PRO A 93 5.06 -9.97 6.71
CA PRO A 93 5.86 -11.19 6.77
C PRO A 93 7.36 -10.90 6.63
N ARG A 94 8.21 -11.80 7.15
CA ARG A 94 9.68 -11.66 7.07
C ARG A 94 10.14 -11.38 5.64
N GLY A 95 10.94 -10.34 5.48
CA GLY A 95 11.50 -9.95 4.18
C GLY A 95 10.54 -9.17 3.27
N VAL A 96 9.32 -8.88 3.73
CA VAL A 96 8.35 -8.08 2.97
C VAL A 96 8.26 -6.68 3.56
N GLY A 97 8.55 -5.67 2.74
CA GLY A 97 8.49 -4.26 3.12
C GLY A 97 7.07 -3.77 3.34
N ALA A 98 6.89 -2.76 4.20
CA ALA A 98 5.65 -2.00 4.25
C ALA A 98 5.68 -0.95 3.13
N THR A 99 4.55 -0.80 2.45
CA THR A 99 4.32 0.22 1.44
C THR A 99 3.40 1.31 1.99
N GLY A 100 2.51 0.95 2.91
CA GLY A 100 1.46 1.80 3.45
C GLY A 100 1.07 1.41 4.87
N MET A 101 0.34 2.31 5.53
CA MET A 101 -0.25 2.11 6.84
C MET A 101 -1.59 2.85 6.88
N TYR A 102 -2.57 2.23 7.54
CA TYR A 102 -3.84 2.82 7.88
C TYR A 102 -4.04 2.71 9.40
N THR A 103 -4.36 3.83 10.03
CA THR A 103 -4.66 3.90 11.46
C THR A 103 -6.06 4.44 11.68
N SER A 104 -6.80 3.85 12.61
CA SER A 104 -8.10 4.34 13.07
C SER A 104 -8.20 4.26 14.59
N TYR A 105 -9.00 5.14 15.17
CA TYR A 105 -9.15 5.29 16.62
C TYR A 105 -10.62 5.22 17.03
N ARG A 106 -10.90 4.67 18.21
CA ARG A 106 -12.24 4.75 18.85
C ARG A 106 -12.09 5.03 20.35
N MET A 107 -13.04 5.79 20.93
CA MET A 107 -13.11 6.08 22.36
C MET A 107 -14.11 5.18 23.07
#